data_AF-I0WS43-F1
#
_entry.id   AF-I0WS43-F1
#
_cell.length_a   1.000
_cell.length_b   1.000
_cell.length_c   1.000
_cell.angle_alpha   90.00
_cell.angle_beta   90.00
_cell.angle_gamma   90.00
#
_symmetry.space_group_name_H-M   'P 1'
#
loop_
_entity.id
_entity.type
_entity.pdbx_description
1 polymer ?
#
loop_
_entity_poly.entity_id
_entity_poly.type
_entity_poly.pdbx_seq_one_letter_code
_entity_poly.pdbx_strand_id
1 'polypeptide(L)' 'WYGARSGTGILDGWLVHDTDTAEVPGVEVARVPLIMTDPDATADMVRSALDLMGTLL' A
#
# COMPACT_ATOMS: atom_id res chain seq x y z
N TRP A 1 -0.76 -2.45 -16.26
CA TRP A 1 -1.25 -3.00 -14.99
C TRP A 1 -0.04 -3.56 -14.25
N TYR A 2 0.10 -3.32 -12.95
CA TYR A 2 1.30 -3.74 -12.21
C TYR A 2 1.21 -5.21 -11.75
N GLY A 3 0.09 -5.61 -11.14
CA GLY A 3 -0.21 -7.02 -10.83
C GLY A 3 0.55 -7.64 -9.66
N ALA A 4 0.12 -8.83 -9.24
CA ALA A 4 0.76 -9.59 -8.17
C ALA A 4 2.11 -10.18 -8.60
N ARG A 5 3.14 -10.00 -7.77
CA ARG A 5 4.46 -10.63 -7.97
C ARG A 5 4.39 -12.15 -7.93
N SER A 6 3.43 -12.72 -7.22
CA SER A 6 3.17 -14.18 -7.18
C SER A 6 2.72 -14.75 -8.54
N GLY A 7 2.27 -13.89 -9.46
CA GLY A 7 1.99 -14.24 -10.86
C GLY A 7 3.02 -13.66 -11.81
N THR A 8 2.57 -12.74 -12.68
CA THR A 8 3.41 -12.07 -13.70
C THR A 8 3.59 -10.57 -13.44
N GLY A 9 3.17 -10.10 -12.27
CA GLY A 9 3.22 -8.70 -11.87
C GLY A 9 4.42 -8.35 -10.98
N ILE A 10 4.31 -7.23 -10.26
CA ILE A 10 5.42 -6.68 -9.45
C ILE A 10 5.07 -6.33 -8.00
N LEU A 11 3.79 -6.30 -7.64
CA LEU A 11 3.31 -5.87 -6.33
C LEU A 11 3.29 -7.03 -5.34
N ASP A 12 3.83 -6.81 -4.15
CA ASP A 12 3.59 -7.65 -2.97
C ASP A 12 2.45 -7.06 -2.12
N GLY A 13 2.40 -5.72 -2.02
CA GLY A 13 1.34 -4.97 -1.36
C GLY A 13 0.92 -3.72 -2.14
N TRP A 14 -0.29 -3.22 -1.86
CA TRP A 14 -0.87 -2.06 -2.51
C TRP A 14 -1.66 -1.20 -1.53
N LEU A 15 -1.22 0.04 -1.32
CA LEU A 15 -1.96 1.03 -0.54
C LEU A 15 -2.95 1.78 -1.43
N VAL A 16 -4.18 1.94 -0.96
CA VAL A 16 -5.20 2.80 -1.57
C VAL A 16 -5.71 3.82 -0.55
N HIS A 17 -6.29 4.91 -1.04
CA HIS A 17 -6.88 5.91 -0.15
C HIS A 17 -8.02 5.30 0.69
N ASP A 18 -8.23 5.82 1.89
CA ASP A 18 -9.22 5.36 2.87
C ASP A 18 -10.68 5.43 2.37
N THR A 19 -10.95 6.23 1.34
CA THR A 19 -12.24 6.28 0.63
C THR A 19 -12.31 5.41 -0.62
N ASP A 20 -11.20 4.79 -1.04
CA ASP A 20 -11.10 3.98 -2.28
C ASP A 20 -11.14 2.47 -1.98
N THR A 21 -11.37 1.65 -3.00
CA THR A 21 -11.41 0.18 -2.90
C THR A 21 -10.66 -0.45 -4.06
N ALA A 22 -9.85 -1.47 -3.77
CA ALA A 22 -9.21 -2.28 -4.80
C ALA A 22 -9.17 -3.75 -4.37
N GLU A 23 -9.45 -4.64 -5.31
CA GLU A 23 -9.19 -6.07 -5.16
C GLU A 23 -8.17 -6.49 -6.21
N VAL A 24 -7.03 -7.01 -5.77
CA VAL A 24 -5.98 -7.51 -6.65
C VAL A 24 -5.61 -8.93 -6.17
N PRO A 25 -6.00 -9.98 -6.90
CA PRO A 25 -5.71 -11.35 -6.49
C PRO A 25 -4.21 -11.57 -6.25
N GLY A 26 -3.86 -12.04 -5.05
CA GLY A 26 -2.48 -12.32 -4.66
C GLY A 26 -1.65 -11.10 -4.24
N VAL A 27 -2.27 -9.93 -4.01
CA VAL A 27 -1.63 -8.74 -3.43
C VAL A 27 -2.36 -8.37 -2.15
N GLU A 28 -1.61 -8.06 -1.09
CA GLU A 28 -2.18 -7.52 0.13
C GLU A 28 -2.57 -6.04 -0.08
N VAL A 29 -3.85 -5.72 0.14
CA VAL A 29 -4.37 -4.36 -0.06
C VAL A 29 -4.72 -3.75 1.29
N ALA A 30 -4.21 -2.55 1.57
CA ALA A 30 -4.58 -1.78 2.74
C ALA A 30 -5.06 -0.38 2.38
N ARG A 31 -5.97 0.15 3.20
CA ARG A 31 -6.61 1.46 3.02
C ARG A 31 -6.06 2.42 4.06
N VAL A 32 -5.45 3.52 3.63
CA VAL A 32 -4.81 4.50 4.53
C VAL A 32 -5.04 5.94 4.03
N PRO A 33 -4.88 6.96 4.89
CA PRO A 33 -4.77 8.33 4.42
C PRO A 33 -3.61 8.41 3.42
N LEU A 34 -3.90 8.84 2.19
CA LEU A 34 -2.97 8.76 1.06
C LEU A 34 -2.86 10.09 0.31
N ILE A 35 -3.17 11.18 1.00
CA ILE A 35 -3.04 12.55 0.53
C ILE A 35 -1.80 13.15 1.17
N MET A 36 -0.81 13.50 0.34
CA MET A 36 0.45 14.10 0.77
C MET A 36 0.28 15.60 1.05
N THR A 37 -0.49 15.96 2.09
CA THR A 37 -0.74 17.35 2.47
C THR A 37 0.52 18.08 2.93
N ASP A 38 1.41 17.35 3.58
CA ASP A 38 2.68 17.81 4.11
C ASP A 38 3.67 16.62 4.27
N PRO A 39 4.95 16.90 4.59
CA PRO A 39 5.94 15.85 4.77
C PRO A 39 5.64 14.86 5.90
N ASP A 40 4.96 15.28 6.97
CA ASP A 40 4.64 14.39 8.10
C ASP A 40 3.55 13.40 7.71
N ALA A 41 2.50 13.86 7.01
CA ALA A 41 1.48 12.99 6.42
C ALA A 41 2.10 11.98 5.44
N THR A 42 3.08 12.41 4.65
CA THR A 42 3.81 11.52 3.74
C THR A 42 4.66 10.50 4.50
N ALA A 43 5.27 10.89 5.63
CA ALA A 43 6.01 9.98 6.48
C ALA A 43 5.10 8.90 7.09
N ASP A 44 3.86 9.25 7.48
CA ASP A 44 2.87 8.29 7.96
C ASP A 44 2.41 7.30 6.88
N MET A 45 2.32 7.75 5.62
CA MET A 45 2.08 6.85 4.49
C MET A 45 3.21 5.84 4.31
N VAL A 46 4.46 6.27 4.44
CA VAL A 46 5.63 5.38 4.36
C VAL A 46 5.65 4.39 5.53
N ARG A 47 5.33 4.83 6.75
CA ARG A 47 5.18 3.92 7.91
C ARG A 47 4.13 2.85 7.63
N SER A 48 2.97 3.25 7.11
CA SER A 48 1.91 2.31 6.73
C SER A 48 2.37 1.28 5.68
N ALA A 49 3.22 1.69 4.73
CA ALA A 49 3.80 0.76 3.75
C ALA A 49 4.78 -0.23 4.39
N LEU A 50 5.60 0.23 5.34
CA LEU A 50 6.53 -0.62 6.07
C LEU A 50 5.81 -1.61 7.01
N ASP A 51 4.72 -1.17 7.64
CA ASP A 51 3.84 -2.01 8.46
C ASP A 51 3.20 -3.12 7.61
N LEU A 52 2.68 -2.77 6.43
CA LEU A 52 2.11 -3.74 5.48
C LEU A 52 3.12 -4.81 5.07
N MET A 53 4.40 -4.45 4.94
CA MET A 53 5.47 -5.38 4.58
C MET A 53 6.05 -6.13 5.80
N GLY A 54 5.53 -5.91 7.01
CA GLY A 54 6.03 -6.52 8.24
C GLY A 54 7.46 -6.13 8.60
N THR A 55 7.94 -4.96 8.14
CA THR A 55 9.32 -4.49 8.34
C THR A 55 9.48 -3.67 9.62
N LEU A 56 8.39 -3.12 10.15
CA LEU A 56 8.31 -2.54 11.48
C LEU A 56 7.84 -3.63 12.46
N LEU A 57 8.78 -4.20 13.23
CA LEU A 57 8.52 -5.03 14.41
C LEU A 57 8.90 -4.24 15.66
#